data_AF-L0AAI3-F1
#
_entry.id   AF-L0AAI3-F1
#
_cell.length_a   1.000
_cell.length_b   1.000
_cell.length_c   1.000
_cell.angle_alpha   90.00
_cell.angle_beta   90.00
_cell.angle_gamma   90.00
#
_symmetry.space_group_name_H-M   'P 1'
#
loop_
_entity.id
_entity.type
_entity.pdbx_description
1 polymer ?
#
loop_
_entity_poly.entity_id
_entity_poly.type
_entity_poly.pdbx_seq_one_letter_code
_entity_poly.pdbx_strand_id
1 'polypeptide(L)'
;MNTEIELYFHPTCATSHEIIMSLYEKGYLDNIKLHNTLAPLENNFIWSVPWLIVNKEPVGTDPITSEEIIEIIENKKIDINDPKESFMMSILHSSYASSISILHKDLQPVINNSFIKASIRYGFSNIELNEFKSQIIKIKENLFEEYRDKIRRALAVSFVRELYWSKSGKIDYNEIVNYSNEIIVGLWLLSKASIGRVGLISKPYIYGDIDIKEISEFVSKRGKGLLEKIKEEQDAIYNDKKYWEIIKNY
;
A
#
# COMPACT_ATOMS: atom_id res chain seq x y z
N MET A 1 4.17 -28.05 14.78
CA MET A 1 4.56 -26.69 15.21
C MET A 1 3.37 -25.80 14.90
N ASN A 2 2.86 -25.01 15.85
CA ASN A 2 1.79 -24.08 15.53
C ASN A 2 2.36 -23.01 14.60
N THR A 3 1.75 -22.85 13.43
CA THR A 3 2.08 -21.78 12.48
C THR A 3 1.73 -20.45 13.15
N GLU A 4 2.72 -19.58 13.35
CA GLU A 4 2.48 -18.22 13.85
C GLU A 4 2.11 -17.32 12.66
N ILE A 5 0.90 -16.76 12.69
CA ILE A 5 0.36 -15.89 11.64
C ILE A 5 0.07 -14.52 12.25
N GLU A 6 0.69 -13.49 11.71
CA GLU A 6 0.56 -12.10 12.16
C GLU A 6 0.04 -11.23 11.02
N LEU A 7 -0.97 -10.40 11.30
CA LEU A 7 -1.51 -9.42 10.35
C LEU A 7 -1.29 -8.01 10.89
N TYR A 8 -0.45 -7.25 10.20
CA TYR A 8 -0.20 -5.84 10.47
C TYR A 8 -1.20 -4.99 9.69
N PHE A 9 -1.87 -4.07 10.38
CA PHE A 9 -2.95 -3.29 9.80
C PHE A 9 -2.92 -1.83 10.25
N HIS A 10 -3.60 -0.95 9.51
CA HIS A 10 -3.89 0.41 9.96
C HIS A 10 -5.42 0.57 10.10
N PRO A 11 -5.92 1.18 11.20
CA PRO A 11 -7.37 1.29 11.44
C PRO A 11 -8.18 1.99 10.35
N THR A 12 -7.55 2.86 9.56
CA THR A 12 -8.23 3.62 8.48
C THR A 12 -7.98 3.09 7.08
N CYS A 13 -7.32 1.93 6.95
CA CYS A 13 -7.09 1.26 5.67
C CYS A 13 -8.30 0.41 5.30
N ALA A 14 -8.91 0.67 4.14
CA ALA A 14 -10.09 -0.05 3.67
C ALA A 14 -9.87 -1.55 3.50
N THR A 15 -8.77 -1.98 2.85
CA THR A 15 -8.46 -3.41 2.71
C THR A 15 -8.25 -4.07 4.08
N SER A 16 -7.63 -3.37 5.03
CA SER A 16 -7.47 -3.88 6.40
C SER A 16 -8.82 -4.06 7.10
N HIS A 17 -9.72 -3.08 6.97
CA HIS A 17 -11.09 -3.13 7.48
C HIS A 17 -11.85 -4.33 6.90
N GLU A 18 -11.86 -4.47 5.57
CA GLU A 18 -12.53 -5.55 4.85
C GLU A 18 -12.04 -6.93 5.31
N ILE A 19 -10.72 -7.12 5.35
CA ILE A 19 -10.09 -8.38 5.77
C ILE A 19 -10.47 -8.73 7.21
N ILE A 20 -10.29 -7.80 8.15
CA ILE A 20 -10.55 -8.07 9.58
C ILE A 20 -12.03 -8.42 9.79
N MET A 21 -12.93 -7.67 9.16
CA MET A 21 -14.37 -7.93 9.27
C MET A 21 -14.76 -9.28 8.67
N SER A 22 -14.25 -9.59 7.48
CA SER A 22 -14.51 -10.89 6.81
C SER A 22 -13.96 -12.06 7.62
N LEU A 23 -12.74 -11.96 8.15
CA LEU A 23 -12.14 -13.00 8.99
C LEU A 23 -12.90 -13.17 10.31
N TYR A 24 -13.37 -12.09 10.92
CA TYR A 24 -14.25 -12.16 12.10
C TYR A 24 -15.54 -12.91 11.78
N GLU A 25 -16.22 -12.54 10.70
CA GLU A 25 -17.52 -13.11 10.33
C GLU A 25 -17.44 -14.58 9.93
N LYS A 26 -16.31 -14.99 9.35
CA LYS A 26 -16.04 -16.39 8.99
C LYS A 26 -15.45 -17.21 10.16
N GLY A 27 -15.14 -16.58 11.29
CA GLY A 27 -14.60 -17.27 12.48
C GLY A 27 -13.12 -17.62 12.42
N TYR A 28 -12.33 -16.94 11.57
CA TYR A 28 -10.89 -17.16 11.40
C TYR A 28 -10.01 -16.13 12.12
N LEU A 29 -10.60 -15.07 12.69
CA LEU A 29 -9.82 -13.99 13.30
C LEU A 29 -8.94 -14.47 14.47
N ASP A 30 -9.42 -15.43 15.26
CA ASP A 30 -8.67 -15.99 16.40
C ASP A 30 -7.45 -16.82 15.99
N ASN A 31 -7.33 -17.16 14.70
CA ASN A 31 -6.16 -17.85 14.16
C ASN A 31 -5.01 -16.90 13.80
N ILE A 32 -5.24 -15.58 13.85
CA ILE A 32 -4.24 -14.57 13.50
C ILE A 32 -3.99 -13.61 14.65
N LYS A 33 -2.74 -13.21 14.81
CA LYS A 33 -2.35 -12.16 15.73
C LYS A 33 -2.39 -10.82 15.01
N LEU A 34 -3.27 -9.93 15.44
CA LEU A 34 -3.35 -8.59 14.85
C LEU A 34 -2.32 -7.65 15.47
N HIS A 35 -1.72 -6.80 14.63
CA HIS A 35 -0.77 -5.78 15.02
C HIS A 35 -1.17 -4.43 14.41
N ASN A 36 -1.58 -3.48 15.25
CA ASN A 36 -1.84 -2.13 14.77
C ASN A 36 -0.52 -1.40 14.42
N THR A 37 -0.55 -0.56 13.39
CA THR A 37 0.63 0.19 12.90
C THR A 37 0.60 1.66 13.30
N LEU A 38 -0.12 2.00 14.38
CA LEU A 38 -0.23 3.38 14.89
C LEU A 38 1.10 3.92 15.44
N ALA A 39 2.01 3.03 15.85
CA ALA A 39 3.36 3.35 16.27
C ALA A 39 4.38 2.69 15.33
N PRO A 40 5.58 3.28 15.17
CA PRO A 40 6.68 2.64 14.46
C PRO A 40 6.98 1.26 15.06
N LEU A 41 7.13 0.25 14.21
CA LEU A 41 7.43 -1.11 14.65
C LEU A 41 8.95 -1.28 14.75
N GLU A 42 9.42 -1.79 15.89
CA GLU A 42 10.86 -1.88 16.19
C GLU A 42 11.57 -3.00 15.40
N ASN A 43 10.86 -4.09 15.09
CA ASN A 43 11.48 -5.33 14.61
C ASN A 43 11.23 -5.65 13.13
N ASN A 44 10.25 -5.00 12.50
CA ASN A 44 9.83 -5.31 11.13
C ASN A 44 9.61 -4.03 10.33
N PHE A 45 10.25 -3.94 9.16
CA PHE A 45 9.93 -2.89 8.19
C PHE A 45 8.70 -3.31 7.37
N ILE A 46 7.61 -2.58 7.54
CA ILE A 46 6.33 -2.82 6.88
C ILE A 46 6.18 -1.85 5.70
N TRP A 47 6.07 -2.39 4.49
CA TRP A 47 6.00 -1.58 3.26
C TRP A 47 4.61 -1.02 2.96
N SER A 48 3.57 -1.73 3.42
CA SER A 48 2.17 -1.37 3.20
C SER A 48 1.30 -2.02 4.26
N VAL A 49 0.03 -1.68 4.29
CA VAL A 49 -0.98 -2.39 5.07
C VAL A 49 -2.16 -2.75 4.16
N PRO A 50 -2.83 -3.89 4.37
CA PRO A 50 -2.46 -4.98 5.28
C PRO A 50 -1.12 -5.63 4.93
N TRP A 51 -0.44 -6.20 5.93
CA TRP A 51 0.82 -6.94 5.76
C TRP A 51 0.82 -8.20 6.59
N LEU A 52 0.91 -9.35 5.91
CA LEU A 52 0.79 -10.67 6.50
C LEU A 52 2.17 -11.30 6.66
N ILE A 53 2.46 -11.79 7.87
CA ILE A 53 3.67 -12.54 8.20
C ILE A 53 3.27 -13.94 8.65
N VAL A 54 3.97 -14.96 8.14
CA VAL A 54 3.85 -16.35 8.58
C VAL A 54 5.22 -16.85 8.98
N ASN A 55 5.38 -17.30 10.21
CA ASN A 55 6.67 -17.79 10.75
C ASN A 55 7.84 -16.84 10.48
N LYS A 56 7.63 -15.53 10.70
CA LYS A 56 8.58 -14.42 10.47
C LYS A 56 8.90 -14.11 9.00
N GLU A 57 8.20 -14.72 8.05
CA GLU A 57 8.33 -14.42 6.63
C GLU A 57 7.14 -13.61 6.13
N PRO A 58 7.36 -12.52 5.36
CA PRO A 58 6.26 -11.78 4.77
C PRO A 58 5.66 -12.58 3.62
N VAL A 59 4.36 -12.81 3.67
CA VAL A 59 3.64 -13.68 2.73
C VAL A 59 2.41 -13.03 2.13
N GLY A 60 2.10 -11.78 2.49
CA GLY A 60 0.94 -11.09 1.94
C GLY A 60 1.03 -9.59 2.10
N THR A 61 0.59 -8.87 1.09
CA THR A 61 0.38 -7.42 1.09
C THR A 61 -0.74 -7.10 0.11
N ASP A 62 -1.37 -5.94 0.30
CA ASP A 62 -2.39 -5.41 -0.62
C ASP A 62 -1.89 -5.41 -2.09
N PRO A 63 -2.68 -5.86 -3.09
CA PRO A 63 -3.98 -6.53 -2.95
C PRO A 63 -3.81 -7.91 -2.36
N ILE A 64 -4.46 -8.18 -1.21
CA ILE A 64 -4.64 -9.51 -0.61
C ILE A 64 -6.07 -9.59 -0.09
N THR A 65 -6.71 -10.73 -0.30
CA THR A 65 -8.10 -10.96 0.07
C THR A 65 -8.23 -11.76 1.37
N SER A 66 -9.43 -11.72 1.96
CA SER A 66 -9.73 -12.55 3.14
C SER A 66 -9.66 -14.05 2.82
N GLU A 67 -10.03 -14.43 1.60
CA GLU A 67 -10.01 -15.78 1.06
C GLU A 67 -8.59 -16.32 0.96
N GLU A 68 -7.66 -15.55 0.40
CA GLU A 68 -6.23 -15.91 0.38
C GLU A 68 -5.66 -16.08 1.79
N ILE A 69 -6.05 -15.21 2.74
CA ILE A 69 -5.60 -15.35 4.14
C ILE A 69 -6.15 -16.63 4.76
N ILE A 70 -7.41 -16.98 4.51
CA ILE A 70 -8.01 -18.25 4.96
C ILE A 70 -7.27 -19.44 4.36
N GLU A 71 -6.96 -19.40 3.06
CA GLU A 71 -6.16 -20.44 2.41
C GLU A 71 -4.77 -20.59 3.05
N ILE A 72 -4.12 -19.49 3.41
CA ILE A 72 -2.85 -19.48 4.14
C ILE A 72 -3.00 -20.10 5.54
N ILE A 73 -4.05 -19.75 6.30
CA ILE A 73 -4.36 -20.35 7.61
C ILE A 73 -4.55 -21.86 7.48
N GLU A 74 -5.23 -22.30 6.42
CA GLU A 74 -5.49 -23.71 6.11
C GLU A 74 -4.32 -24.43 5.42
N ASN A 75 -3.18 -23.74 5.27
CA ASN A 75 -1.98 -24.25 4.62
C ASN A 75 -2.20 -24.77 3.18
N LYS A 76 -3.05 -24.05 2.43
CA LYS A 76 -3.35 -24.29 1.02
C LYS A 76 -2.43 -23.46 0.11
N LYS A 77 -2.27 -23.94 -1.12
CA LYS A 77 -1.51 -23.21 -2.15
C LYS A 77 -2.37 -22.11 -2.76
N ILE A 78 -1.78 -20.93 -2.94
CA ILE A 78 -2.35 -19.79 -3.64
C ILE A 78 -1.81 -19.78 -5.07
N ASP A 79 -2.73 -19.68 -6.03
CA ASP A 79 -2.38 -19.51 -7.44
C ASP A 79 -2.19 -18.03 -7.77
N ILE A 80 -1.10 -17.73 -8.47
CA ILE A 80 -0.77 -16.37 -8.91
C ILE A 80 -0.53 -16.44 -10.41
N ASN A 81 -1.55 -16.00 -11.16
CA ASN A 81 -1.57 -16.07 -12.62
C ASN A 81 -0.43 -15.27 -13.26
N ASP A 82 -0.23 -14.02 -12.85
CA ASP A 82 0.89 -13.18 -13.29
C ASP A 82 1.64 -12.61 -12.07
N PRO A 83 2.79 -13.21 -11.71
CA PRO A 83 3.62 -12.73 -10.62
C PRO A 83 4.10 -11.28 -10.78
N LYS A 84 4.34 -10.84 -12.02
CA LYS A 84 4.79 -9.47 -12.31
C LYS A 84 3.65 -8.49 -12.06
N GLU A 85 2.44 -8.81 -12.52
CA GLU A 85 1.26 -8.02 -12.21
C GLU A 85 1.02 -7.97 -10.71
N SER A 86 1.10 -9.10 -10.00
CA SER A 86 0.95 -9.12 -8.53
C SER A 86 1.96 -8.20 -7.82
N PHE A 87 3.22 -8.22 -8.25
CA PHE A 87 4.26 -7.31 -7.76
C PHE A 87 3.92 -5.84 -8.04
N MET A 88 3.53 -5.51 -9.27
CA MET A 88 3.20 -4.13 -9.64
C MET A 88 1.93 -3.64 -8.96
N MET A 89 0.91 -4.48 -8.80
CA MET A 89 -0.29 -4.15 -8.03
C MET A 89 0.05 -3.90 -6.57
N SER A 90 0.98 -4.66 -5.99
CA SER A 90 1.48 -4.40 -4.64
C SER A 90 2.14 -3.02 -4.51
N ILE A 91 2.87 -2.57 -5.54
CA ILE A 91 3.44 -1.21 -5.60
C ILE A 91 2.33 -0.16 -5.64
N LEU A 92 1.33 -0.33 -6.52
CA LEU A 92 0.23 0.61 -6.68
C LEU A 92 -0.57 0.79 -5.39
N HIS A 93 -0.74 -0.29 -4.62
CA HIS A 93 -1.47 -0.28 -3.36
C HIS A 93 -0.61 0.16 -2.15
N SER A 94 0.71 0.30 -2.32
CA SER A 94 1.59 0.89 -1.32
C SER A 94 1.93 2.33 -1.69
N SER A 95 1.36 3.30 -0.95
CA SER A 95 1.71 4.70 -1.17
C SER A 95 3.20 4.98 -0.96
N TYR A 96 3.89 4.22 -0.10
CA TYR A 96 5.33 4.34 0.11
C TYR A 96 6.13 3.81 -1.10
N ALA A 97 5.85 2.57 -1.54
CA ALA A 97 6.54 1.97 -2.68
C ALA A 97 6.29 2.76 -3.98
N SER A 98 5.06 3.24 -4.19
CA SER A 98 4.70 4.12 -5.30
C SER A 98 5.48 5.43 -5.28
N SER A 99 5.59 6.08 -4.11
CA SER A 99 6.30 7.37 -3.99
C SER A 99 7.78 7.22 -4.26
N ILE A 100 8.39 6.16 -3.74
CA ILE A 100 9.80 5.83 -4.00
C ILE A 100 10.02 5.57 -5.49
N SER A 101 9.17 4.77 -6.12
CA SER A 101 9.31 4.41 -7.53
C SER A 101 9.27 5.66 -8.43
N ILE A 102 8.34 6.59 -8.16
CA ILE A 102 8.23 7.82 -8.95
C ILE A 102 9.41 8.77 -8.73
N LEU A 103 9.82 9.00 -7.48
CA LEU A 103 10.93 9.91 -7.22
C LEU A 103 12.24 9.39 -7.81
N HIS A 104 12.51 8.09 -7.67
CA HIS A 104 13.72 7.46 -8.21
C HIS A 104 13.65 7.22 -9.72
N LYS A 105 12.45 7.28 -10.32
CA LYS A 105 12.19 6.95 -11.73
C LYS A 105 12.69 5.54 -12.10
N ASP A 106 12.62 4.62 -11.14
CA ASP A 106 13.11 3.26 -11.22
C ASP A 106 12.40 2.42 -10.14
N LEU A 107 12.14 1.15 -10.43
CA LEU A 107 11.64 0.17 -9.45
C LEU A 107 12.76 -0.40 -8.57
N GLN A 108 14.03 -0.20 -8.90
CA GLN A 108 15.18 -0.73 -8.15
C GLN A 108 15.06 -0.62 -6.62
N PRO A 109 14.62 0.52 -6.05
CA PRO A 109 14.55 0.66 -4.59
C PRO A 109 13.47 -0.22 -3.95
N VAL A 110 12.46 -0.64 -4.71
CA VAL A 110 11.34 -1.48 -4.23
C VAL A 110 11.53 -2.97 -4.57
N ILE A 111 12.57 -3.34 -5.34
CA ILE A 111 13.00 -4.74 -5.55
C ILE A 111 13.70 -5.25 -4.28
N ASN A 112 12.92 -5.41 -3.21
CA ASN A 112 13.34 -5.88 -1.91
C ASN A 112 12.79 -7.29 -1.64
N ASN A 113 13.56 -8.15 -0.96
CA ASN A 113 13.14 -9.52 -0.69
C ASN A 113 11.82 -9.59 0.11
N SER A 114 11.63 -8.74 1.12
CA SER A 114 10.41 -8.78 1.95
C SER A 114 9.19 -8.37 1.13
N PHE A 115 9.33 -7.34 0.29
CA PHE A 115 8.26 -6.85 -0.58
C PHE A 115 7.90 -7.85 -1.67
N ILE A 116 8.90 -8.43 -2.34
CA ILE A 116 8.67 -9.48 -3.34
C ILE A 116 8.01 -10.70 -2.70
N LYS A 117 8.49 -11.16 -1.55
CA LYS A 117 7.90 -12.32 -0.85
C LYS A 117 6.42 -12.09 -0.53
N ALA A 118 6.06 -10.90 -0.03
CA ALA A 118 4.67 -10.54 0.23
C ALA A 118 3.81 -10.51 -1.05
N SER A 119 4.34 -9.96 -2.14
CA SER A 119 3.61 -9.83 -3.40
C SER A 119 3.39 -11.16 -4.12
N ILE A 120 4.25 -12.15 -3.89
CA ILE A 120 4.16 -13.47 -4.54
C ILE A 120 3.60 -14.55 -3.61
N ARG A 121 3.07 -14.19 -2.43
CA ARG A 121 2.58 -15.16 -1.44
C ARG A 121 3.60 -16.24 -1.11
N TYR A 122 4.82 -15.82 -0.80
CA TYR A 122 5.96 -16.72 -0.62
C TYR A 122 5.65 -17.90 0.32
N GLY A 123 6.08 -19.10 -0.05
CA GLY A 123 5.76 -20.35 0.66
C GLY A 123 4.39 -20.95 0.29
N PHE A 124 3.43 -20.11 -0.08
CA PHE A 124 2.07 -20.51 -0.45
C PHE A 124 1.84 -20.49 -1.97
N SER A 125 2.65 -19.81 -2.76
CA SER A 125 2.68 -19.98 -4.22
C SER A 125 3.73 -21.01 -4.66
N ASN A 126 3.85 -21.19 -5.98
CA ASN A 126 4.90 -22.00 -6.62
C ASN A 126 6.02 -21.13 -7.24
N ILE A 127 6.12 -19.87 -6.82
CA ILE A 127 7.07 -18.90 -7.40
C ILE A 127 8.37 -18.89 -6.59
N GLU A 128 9.48 -19.15 -7.26
CA GLU A 128 10.80 -19.09 -6.66
C GLU A 128 11.34 -17.65 -6.57
N LEU A 129 11.61 -17.20 -5.34
CA LEU A 129 11.99 -15.81 -5.04
C LEU A 129 13.19 -15.31 -5.87
N ASN A 130 14.27 -16.08 -5.90
CA ASN A 130 15.51 -15.64 -6.55
C ASN A 130 15.38 -15.57 -8.07
N GLU A 131 14.62 -16.49 -8.65
CA GLU A 131 14.31 -16.49 -10.08
C GLU A 131 13.44 -15.29 -10.43
N PHE A 132 12.33 -15.10 -9.73
CA PHE A 132 11.42 -13.99 -9.97
C PHE A 132 12.10 -12.63 -9.77
N LYS A 133 12.88 -12.47 -8.69
CA LYS A 133 13.69 -11.26 -8.47
C LYS A 133 14.64 -10.98 -9.63
N SER A 134 15.33 -12.01 -10.14
CA SER A 134 16.24 -11.86 -11.28
C SER A 134 15.51 -11.47 -12.56
N GLN A 135 14.28 -11.98 -12.77
CA GLN A 135 13.42 -11.58 -13.88
C GLN A 135 13.02 -10.11 -13.77
N ILE A 136 12.51 -9.67 -12.61
CA ILE A 136 12.10 -8.28 -12.37
C ILE A 136 13.27 -7.31 -12.59
N ILE A 137 14.47 -7.62 -12.09
CA ILE A 137 15.67 -6.78 -12.30
C ILE A 137 15.94 -6.55 -13.79
N LYS A 138 15.75 -7.57 -14.63
CA LYS A 138 16.00 -7.47 -16.09
C LYS A 138 14.97 -6.60 -16.81
N ILE A 139 13.75 -6.48 -16.29
CA ILE A 139 12.63 -5.79 -16.96
C ILE A 139 12.13 -4.54 -16.22
N LYS A 140 12.79 -4.15 -15.11
CA LYS A 140 12.32 -3.10 -14.19
C LYS A 140 12.07 -1.75 -14.87
N GLU A 141 12.88 -1.38 -15.85
CA GLU A 141 12.75 -0.12 -16.58
C GLU A 141 11.50 -0.13 -17.47
N ASN A 142 11.27 -1.23 -18.19
CA ASN A 142 10.07 -1.42 -19.00
C ASN A 142 8.81 -1.47 -18.14
N LEU A 143 8.85 -2.19 -17.01
CA LEU A 143 7.73 -2.25 -16.07
C LEU A 143 7.43 -0.87 -15.46
N PHE A 144 8.46 -0.10 -15.10
CA PHE A 144 8.28 1.25 -14.59
C PHE A 144 7.51 2.10 -15.60
N GLU A 145 7.97 2.17 -16.86
CA GLU A 145 7.31 2.98 -17.88
C GLU A 145 5.90 2.50 -18.21
N GLU A 146 5.67 1.18 -18.26
CA GLU A 146 4.34 0.58 -18.47
C GLU A 146 3.35 0.98 -17.36
N TYR A 147 3.79 0.99 -16.10
CA TYR A 147 2.95 1.28 -14.94
C TYR A 147 3.01 2.72 -14.46
N ARG A 148 3.87 3.56 -15.04
CA ARG A 148 4.15 4.92 -14.55
C ARG A 148 2.89 5.76 -14.37
N ASP A 149 2.00 5.73 -15.37
CA ASP A 149 0.71 6.43 -15.30
C ASP A 149 -0.21 5.88 -14.19
N LYS A 150 -0.23 4.55 -14.02
CA LYS A 150 -1.00 3.90 -12.94
C LYS A 150 -0.45 4.31 -11.56
N ILE A 151 0.88 4.36 -11.41
CA ILE A 151 1.54 4.79 -10.17
C ILE A 151 1.19 6.26 -9.85
N ARG A 152 1.25 7.15 -10.85
CA ARG A 152 0.83 8.56 -10.68
C ARG A 152 -0.62 8.68 -10.22
N ARG A 153 -1.53 7.89 -10.82
CA ARG A 153 -2.95 7.87 -10.41
C ARG A 153 -3.14 7.35 -8.99
N ALA A 154 -2.45 6.28 -8.61
CA ALA A 154 -2.49 5.75 -7.25
C ALA A 154 -2.00 6.79 -6.23
N LEU A 155 -0.92 7.51 -6.55
CA LEU A 155 -0.42 8.62 -5.73
C LEU A 155 -1.40 9.78 -5.65
N ALA A 156 -2.10 10.12 -6.73
CA ALA A 156 -3.15 11.14 -6.70
C ALA A 156 -4.29 10.76 -5.74
N VAL A 157 -4.71 9.49 -5.71
CA VAL A 157 -5.70 9.00 -4.74
C VAL A 157 -5.16 9.15 -3.31
N SER A 158 -3.92 8.69 -3.07
CA SER A 158 -3.28 8.77 -1.76
C SER A 158 -3.14 10.21 -1.26
N PHE A 159 -2.75 11.15 -2.13
CA PHE A 159 -2.63 12.57 -1.81
C PHE A 159 -3.97 13.17 -1.38
N VAL A 160 -5.05 12.93 -2.13
CA VAL A 160 -6.40 13.41 -1.77
C VAL A 160 -6.87 12.81 -0.45
N ARG A 161 -6.54 11.54 -0.19
CA ARG A 161 -6.88 10.86 1.07
C ARG A 161 -6.19 11.50 2.26
N GLU A 162 -4.91 11.82 2.14
CA GLU A 162 -4.17 12.49 3.20
C GLU A 162 -4.62 13.94 3.40
N LEU A 163 -4.99 14.65 2.32
CA LEU A 163 -5.62 15.96 2.45
C LEU A 163 -6.95 15.89 3.21
N TYR A 164 -7.80 14.90 2.90
CA TYR A 164 -9.04 14.64 3.62
C TYR A 164 -8.78 14.43 5.12
N TRP A 165 -7.80 13.59 5.50
CA TRP A 165 -7.43 13.39 6.90
C TRP A 165 -6.86 14.67 7.55
N SER A 166 -6.00 15.40 6.84
CA SER A 166 -5.37 16.64 7.34
C SER A 166 -6.38 17.74 7.69
N LYS A 167 -7.54 17.72 7.05
CA LYS A 167 -8.67 18.63 7.28
C LYS A 167 -9.78 18.00 8.14
N SER A 168 -9.49 16.89 8.80
CA SER A 168 -10.45 16.15 9.65
C SER A 168 -11.76 15.84 8.92
N GLY A 169 -11.66 15.47 7.65
CA GLY A 169 -12.78 15.16 6.76
C GLY A 169 -13.55 16.37 6.23
N LYS A 170 -13.19 17.59 6.64
CA LYS A 170 -13.88 18.84 6.29
C LYS A 170 -13.18 19.60 5.16
N ILE A 171 -12.80 18.88 4.11
CA ILE A 171 -12.23 19.48 2.89
C ILE A 171 -13.27 19.49 1.76
N ASP A 172 -13.26 20.58 0.98
CA ASP A 172 -14.04 20.70 -0.25
C ASP A 172 -13.17 20.59 -1.52
N TYR A 173 -13.83 20.58 -2.68
CA TYR A 173 -13.15 20.45 -3.97
C TYR A 173 -12.24 21.66 -4.29
N ASN A 174 -12.65 22.88 -3.94
CA ASN A 174 -11.86 24.06 -4.23
C ASN A 174 -10.55 24.05 -3.42
N GLU A 175 -10.61 23.61 -2.16
CA GLU A 175 -9.43 23.37 -1.35
C GLU A 175 -8.52 22.30 -1.96
N ILE A 176 -9.06 21.17 -2.44
CA ILE A 176 -8.26 20.14 -3.14
C ILE A 176 -7.50 20.73 -4.32
N VAL A 177 -8.16 21.55 -5.15
CA VAL A 177 -7.52 22.22 -6.31
C VAL A 177 -6.44 23.20 -5.85
N ASN A 178 -6.68 23.96 -4.78
CA ASN A 178 -5.68 24.90 -4.26
C ASN A 178 -4.43 24.17 -3.73
N TYR A 179 -4.60 23.02 -3.10
CA TYR A 179 -3.50 22.20 -2.59
C TYR A 179 -2.83 21.32 -3.64
N SER A 180 -3.44 21.16 -4.82
CA SER A 180 -2.89 20.30 -5.87
C SER A 180 -1.77 20.96 -6.68
N ASN A 181 -1.14 22.05 -6.22
CA ASN A 181 0.00 22.63 -6.96
C ASN A 181 1.25 21.74 -6.85
N GLU A 182 2.13 21.83 -7.86
CA GLU A 182 3.31 20.96 -8.00
C GLU A 182 4.25 21.01 -6.79
N ILE A 183 4.41 22.17 -6.15
CA ILE A 183 5.31 22.32 -4.99
C ILE A 183 4.78 21.53 -3.79
N ILE A 184 3.46 21.61 -3.51
CA ILE A 184 2.84 20.88 -2.40
C ILE A 184 2.85 19.38 -2.67
N VAL A 185 2.46 18.95 -3.87
CA VAL A 185 2.49 17.52 -4.27
C VAL A 185 3.92 16.98 -4.19
N GLY A 186 4.89 17.75 -4.66
CA GLY A 186 6.28 17.38 -4.62
C GLY A 186 6.84 17.26 -3.20
N LEU A 187 6.54 18.23 -2.32
CA LEU A 187 6.92 18.18 -0.92
C LEU A 187 6.29 16.97 -0.22
N TRP A 188 5.03 16.68 -0.52
CA TRP A 188 4.33 15.50 -0.02
C TRP A 188 5.04 14.22 -0.46
N LEU A 189 5.40 14.07 -1.75
CA LEU A 189 6.12 12.88 -2.24
C LEU A 189 7.48 12.70 -1.56
N LEU A 190 8.27 13.76 -1.43
CA LEU A 190 9.56 13.70 -0.72
C LEU A 190 9.37 13.24 0.72
N SER A 191 8.35 13.76 1.40
CA SER A 191 8.02 13.39 2.77
C SER A 191 7.53 11.94 2.87
N LYS A 192 6.77 11.48 1.88
CA LYS A 192 6.20 10.13 1.85
C LYS A 192 7.26 9.07 1.59
N ALA A 193 8.20 9.34 0.69
CA ALA A 193 9.23 8.41 0.26
C ALA A 193 10.48 8.37 1.16
N SER A 194 10.50 9.13 2.25
CA SER A 194 11.67 9.21 3.11
C SER A 194 11.35 9.14 4.59
N ILE A 195 12.28 8.58 5.36
CA ILE A 195 12.29 8.64 6.83
C ILE A 195 13.41 9.61 7.21
N GLY A 196 13.04 10.86 7.47
CA GLY A 196 13.99 11.95 7.62
C GLY A 196 14.73 12.21 6.31
N ARG A 197 15.92 11.60 6.15
CA ARG A 197 16.70 11.64 4.88
C ARG A 197 16.94 10.27 4.27
N VAL A 198 16.62 9.19 4.98
CA VAL A 198 16.75 7.84 4.48
C VAL A 198 15.72 7.64 3.37
N GLY A 199 16.16 7.16 2.19
CA GLY A 199 15.30 6.94 1.02
C GLY A 199 15.24 8.10 0.02
N LEU A 200 15.79 9.27 0.37
CA LEU A 200 15.85 10.41 -0.57
C LEU A 200 16.68 10.08 -1.81
N ILE A 201 16.24 10.62 -2.95
CA ILE A 201 17.02 10.59 -4.19
C ILE A 201 18.29 11.44 -4.06
N SER A 202 19.31 11.10 -4.86
CA SER A 202 20.62 11.74 -4.82
C SER A 202 20.57 13.26 -5.03
N LYS A 203 19.61 13.74 -5.83
CA LYS A 203 19.33 15.15 -6.09
C LYS A 203 17.82 15.41 -5.91
N PRO A 204 17.36 15.76 -4.70
CA PRO A 204 15.93 15.94 -4.40
C PRO A 204 15.39 17.29 -4.91
N TYR A 205 15.78 17.70 -6.13
CA TYR A 205 15.25 18.88 -6.80
C TYR A 205 14.08 18.46 -7.67
N ILE A 206 12.88 18.83 -7.25
CA ILE A 206 11.63 18.34 -7.82
C ILE A 206 10.86 19.38 -8.64
N TYR A 207 11.36 20.62 -8.68
CA TYR A 207 10.73 21.70 -9.44
C TYR A 207 10.78 21.40 -10.95
N GLY A 208 9.62 21.44 -11.61
CA GLY A 208 9.49 21.12 -13.02
C GLY A 208 9.56 19.62 -13.36
N ASP A 209 9.45 18.75 -12.35
CA ASP A 209 9.38 17.31 -12.58
C ASP A 209 8.04 16.92 -13.22
N ILE A 210 8.12 16.16 -14.33
CA ILE A 210 6.94 15.77 -15.10
C ILE A 210 6.00 14.84 -14.31
N ASP A 211 6.51 13.95 -13.47
CA ASP A 211 5.66 13.04 -12.70
C ASP A 211 4.83 13.81 -11.67
N ILE A 212 5.45 14.78 -11.01
CA ILE A 212 4.79 15.65 -10.03
C ILE A 212 3.73 16.51 -10.71
N LYS A 213 4.05 17.09 -11.87
CA LYS A 213 3.10 17.83 -12.67
C LYS A 213 1.90 16.99 -13.07
N GLU A 214 2.10 15.77 -13.56
CA GLU A 214 1.01 14.88 -13.97
C GLU A 214 0.12 14.47 -12.77
N ILE A 215 0.71 14.20 -11.59
CA ILE A 215 -0.05 13.92 -10.37
C ILE A 215 -0.87 15.16 -9.96
N SER A 216 -0.22 16.33 -9.93
CA SER A 216 -0.83 17.63 -9.63
C SER A 216 -2.03 17.92 -10.53
N GLU A 217 -1.86 17.77 -11.84
CA GLU A 217 -2.91 17.97 -12.83
C GLU A 217 -4.04 16.96 -12.68
N PHE A 218 -3.73 15.69 -12.40
CA PHE A 218 -4.74 14.66 -12.20
C PHE A 218 -5.60 14.98 -10.96
N VAL A 219 -4.98 15.37 -9.85
CA VAL A 219 -5.70 15.80 -8.64
C VAL A 219 -6.56 17.02 -8.92
N SER A 220 -6.03 18.04 -9.61
CA SER A 220 -6.80 19.25 -9.95
C SER A 220 -8.06 18.92 -10.78
N LYS A 221 -7.90 18.08 -11.82
CA LYS A 221 -8.98 17.74 -12.76
C LYS A 221 -9.99 16.73 -12.19
N ARG A 222 -9.54 15.78 -11.37
CA ARG A 222 -10.35 14.63 -10.90
C ARG A 222 -10.62 14.63 -9.40
N GLY A 223 -10.10 15.61 -8.67
CA GLY A 223 -10.12 15.68 -7.20
C GLY A 223 -11.51 15.54 -6.59
N LYS A 224 -12.56 16.08 -7.22
CA LYS A 224 -13.94 15.93 -6.75
C LYS A 224 -14.36 14.46 -6.63
N GLY A 225 -14.22 13.70 -7.72
CA GLY A 225 -14.61 12.29 -7.74
C GLY A 225 -13.70 11.41 -6.87
N LEU A 226 -12.43 11.78 -6.73
CA LEU A 226 -11.53 11.12 -5.77
C LEU A 226 -12.01 11.35 -4.33
N LEU A 227 -12.33 12.60 -3.99
CA LEU A 227 -12.78 12.99 -2.66
C LEU A 227 -14.12 12.34 -2.28
N GLU A 228 -15.07 12.25 -3.21
CA GLU A 228 -16.36 11.57 -2.99
C GLU A 228 -16.14 10.09 -2.62
N LYS A 229 -15.32 9.36 -3.40
CA LYS A 229 -14.99 7.96 -3.11
C LYS A 229 -14.28 7.78 -1.76
N ILE A 230 -13.33 8.67 -1.45
CA ILE A 230 -12.60 8.64 -0.17
C ILE A 230 -13.56 8.92 0.99
N LYS A 231 -14.49 9.87 0.84
CA LYS A 231 -15.52 10.14 1.86
C LYS A 231 -16.38 8.91 2.13
N GLU A 232 -16.94 8.31 1.08
CA GLU A 232 -17.75 7.09 1.20
C GLU A 232 -17.00 5.97 1.91
N GLU A 233 -15.77 5.70 1.49
CA GLU A 233 -14.92 4.66 2.07
C GLU A 233 -14.58 4.93 3.54
N GLN A 234 -14.16 6.16 3.87
CA GLN A 234 -13.75 6.51 5.23
C GLN A 234 -14.95 6.61 6.18
N ASP A 235 -16.10 7.12 5.70
CA ASP A 235 -17.33 7.14 6.48
C ASP A 235 -17.83 5.73 6.78
N ALA A 236 -17.68 4.78 5.84
CA ALA A 236 -18.01 3.37 6.09
C ALA A 236 -17.15 2.80 7.23
N ILE A 237 -15.83 3.05 7.22
CA ILE A 237 -14.91 2.58 8.26
C ILE A 237 -15.20 3.26 9.60
N TYR A 238 -15.35 4.59 9.64
CA TYR A 238 -15.55 5.33 10.90
C TYR A 238 -16.90 5.02 11.57
N ASN A 239 -17.92 4.70 10.78
CA ASN A 239 -19.24 4.36 11.32
C ASN A 239 -19.41 2.86 11.65
N ASP A 240 -18.44 2.00 11.30
CA ASP A 240 -18.47 0.58 11.63
C ASP A 240 -18.06 0.34 13.10
N LYS A 241 -19.05 0.47 14.00
CA LYS A 241 -18.85 0.27 15.44
C LYS A 241 -18.29 -1.11 15.78
N LYS A 242 -18.67 -2.14 15.02
CA LYS A 242 -18.25 -3.53 15.27
C LYS A 242 -16.77 -3.67 14.95
N TYR A 243 -16.32 -3.12 13.83
CA TYR A 243 -14.90 -3.07 13.50
C TYR A 243 -14.08 -2.39 14.60
N TRP A 244 -14.49 -1.20 15.06
CA TRP A 244 -13.78 -0.45 16.10
C TRP A 244 -13.76 -1.19 17.45
N GLU A 245 -14.81 -1.94 17.78
CA GLU A 245 -14.84 -2.80 18.97
C GLU A 245 -13.85 -3.97 18.86
N ILE A 246 -13.78 -4.63 17.69
CA ILE A 246 -12.85 -5.73 17.41
C ILE A 246 -11.41 -5.24 17.58
N ILE A 247 -11.01 -4.18 16.88
CA ILE A 247 -9.61 -3.76 16.83
C ILE A 247 -9.12 -3.06 18.11
N LYS A 248 -10.03 -2.63 19.00
CA LYS A 248 -9.65 -1.99 20.27
C LYS A 248 -8.84 -2.91 21.20
N ASN A 249 -8.97 -4.22 21.00
CA ASN A 249 -8.32 -5.24 21.81
C ASN A 249 -6.92 -5.64 21.28
N TYR A 250 -6.43 -4.99 20.21
CA TYR A 250 -5.18 -5.32 19.52
C TYR A 250 -4.29 -4.09 19.26
#